data_AF-A0A0V0TK07-F1
#
_entry.id   AF-A0A0V0TK07-F1
#
_cell.length_a   1.000
_cell.length_b   1.000
_cell.length_c   1.000
_cell.angle_alpha   90.00
_cell.angle_beta   90.00
_cell.angle_gamma   90.00
#
_symmetry.space_group_name_H-M   'P 1'
#
loop_
_entity.id
_entity.type
_entity.pdbx_description
1 polymer ?
#
loop_
_entity_poly.entity_id
_entity_poly.type
_entity_poly.pdbx_seq_one_letter_code
_entity_poly.pdbx_strand_id
1 'polypeptide(L)'
;MDITHVRGRPYLTLIDCGPSRFAVWRRLRVHCSANVTEQLEAVFYERGAPEELLTDNDTAFRGRTFTEFIARWGVRVRYRCAYAPSGNGIAERCHRSVKVIAARKNCTVEEAVYLHNVTPRDGRNPWTAPANVVHAYAVRVRDVDRATEEP
;
A
#
# COMPACT_ATOMS: atom_id res chain seq x y z
N MET A 1 1.57 -4.48 -1.74
CA MET A 1 2.69 -3.55 -1.96
C MET A 1 3.26 -3.81 -3.33
N ASP A 2 3.58 -2.75 -4.07
CA ASP A 2 4.08 -2.85 -5.46
C ASP A 2 4.80 -1.56 -5.86
N ILE A 3 5.67 -1.59 -6.87
CA ILE A 3 6.25 -0.40 -7.49
C ILE A 3 5.66 -0.23 -8.89
N THR A 4 5.01 0.91 -9.12
CA THR A 4 4.41 1.23 -10.41
C THR A 4 4.98 2.51 -10.99
N HIS A 5 4.97 2.61 -12.32
CA HIS A 5 5.47 3.78 -13.03
C HIS A 5 4.32 4.61 -13.58
N VAL A 6 4.41 5.93 -13.40
CA VAL A 6 3.53 6.92 -14.03
C VAL A 6 4.41 7.96 -14.70
N ARG A 7 4.31 8.08 -16.03
CA ARG A 7 5.12 9.01 -16.85
C ARG A 7 6.63 8.89 -16.53
N GLY A 8 7.14 7.66 -16.46
CA GLY A 8 8.55 7.37 -16.16
C GLY A 8 8.98 7.56 -14.70
N ARG A 9 8.08 7.98 -13.80
CA ARG A 9 8.40 8.17 -12.37
C ARG A 9 7.94 6.96 -11.54
N PRO A 10 8.82 6.36 -10.72
CA PRO A 10 8.46 5.25 -9.85
C PRO A 10 7.68 5.70 -8.61
N TYR A 11 6.69 4.90 -8.22
CA TYR A 11 5.90 5.08 -7.00
C TYR A 11 5.83 3.76 -6.24
N LEU A 12 6.18 3.80 -4.95
CA LEU A 12 5.84 2.74 -4.00
C LEU A 12 4.34 2.82 -3.71
N THR A 13 3.64 1.71 -3.89
CA THR A 13 2.19 1.63 -3.70
C THR A 13 1.83 0.62 -2.63
N LEU A 14 0.96 1.04 -1.72
CA LEU A 14 0.35 0.21 -0.69
C LEU A 14 -1.16 0.28 -0.90
N ILE A 15 -1.79 -0.87 -1.02
CA ILE A 15 -3.20 -0.99 -1.35
C ILE A 15 -3.82 -2.00 -0.40
N ASP A 16 -4.90 -1.62 0.26
CA ASP A 16 -5.68 -2.54 1.08
C ASP A 16 -6.27 -3.67 0.23
N CYS A 17 -5.86 -4.91 0.54
CA CYS A 17 -6.40 -6.12 -0.09
C CYS A 17 -7.77 -6.52 0.51
N GLY A 18 -8.22 -5.83 1.56
CA GLY A 18 -9.58 -5.87 2.10
C GLY A 18 -10.56 -4.91 1.41
N PRO A 19 -11.83 -4.90 1.84
CA PRO A 19 -12.93 -4.21 1.16
C PRO A 19 -12.71 -2.70 0.93
N SER A 20 -11.91 -2.02 1.75
CA SER A 20 -11.68 -0.58 1.61
C SER A 20 -11.04 -0.23 0.27
N ARG A 21 -10.01 -0.98 -0.15
CA ARG A 21 -9.16 -0.62 -1.31
C ARG A 21 -8.46 0.74 -1.14
N PHE A 22 -8.25 1.17 0.10
CA PHE A 22 -7.49 2.37 0.40
C PHE A 22 -6.10 2.27 -0.20
N ALA A 23 -5.65 3.36 -0.82
CA ALA A 23 -4.38 3.39 -1.54
C ALA A 23 -3.46 4.48 -0.98
N VAL A 24 -2.19 4.14 -0.80
CA VAL A 24 -1.10 5.08 -0.54
C VAL A 24 -0.08 4.94 -1.65
N TRP A 25 0.32 6.06 -2.24
CA TRP A 25 1.36 6.11 -3.26
C TRP A 25 2.42 7.11 -2.83
N ARG A 26 3.66 6.63 -2.69
CA ARG A 26 4.82 7.45 -2.35
C ARG A 26 5.75 7.51 -3.55
N ARG A 27 6.00 8.72 -4.06
CA ARG A 27 6.93 8.92 -5.16
C ARG A 27 8.34 8.55 -4.69
N LEU A 28 9.01 7.67 -5.43
CA LEU A 28 10.39 7.30 -5.16
C LEU A 28 11.32 8.24 -5.95
N ARG A 29 12.34 8.79 -5.28
CA ARG A 29 13.41 9.55 -5.94
C ARG A 29 14.45 8.63 -6.56
N VAL A 30 14.72 7.50 -5.88
CA VAL A 30 15.67 6.46 -6.30
C VAL A 30 15.05 5.09 -6.04
N HIS A 31 15.24 4.16 -6.97
CA HIS A 31 14.78 2.77 -6.83
C HIS A 31 15.83 1.93 -6.08
N CYS A 32 16.00 2.21 -4.78
CA CYS A 32 16.87 1.44 -3.90
C CYS A 32 16.11 1.01 -2.63
N SER A 33 16.55 -0.10 -2.03
CA SER A 33 15.92 -0.68 -0.84
C SER A 33 15.84 0.29 0.33
N ALA A 34 16.87 1.12 0.56
CA ALA A 34 16.88 2.10 1.64
C ALA A 34 15.74 3.14 1.51
N ASN A 35 15.58 3.74 0.32
CA ASN A 35 14.53 4.72 0.06
C ASN A 35 13.13 4.06 0.11
N VAL A 36 13.00 2.81 -0.35
CA VAL A 36 11.73 2.06 -0.23
C VAL A 36 11.37 1.82 1.24
N THR A 37 12.33 1.37 2.06
CA THR A 37 12.13 1.14 3.49
C THR A 37 11.79 2.44 4.22
N GLU A 38 12.48 3.54 3.94
CA GLU A 38 12.19 4.85 4.54
C GLU A 38 10.75 5.31 4.25
N GLN A 39 10.32 5.21 2.98
CA GLN A 39 8.97 5.59 2.59
C GLN A 39 7.91 4.65 3.19
N LEU A 40 8.21 3.34 3.28
CA LEU A 40 7.31 2.37 3.90
C LEU A 40 7.18 2.60 5.41
N GLU A 41 8.28 2.91 6.09
CA GLU A 41 8.31 3.23 7.51
C GLU A 41 7.51 4.50 7.82
N ALA A 42 7.64 5.54 6.99
CA ALA A 42 6.81 6.74 7.14
C ALA A 42 5.31 6.41 7.08
N VAL A 43 4.90 5.51 6.17
CA VAL A 43 3.50 5.07 6.10
C VAL A 43 3.09 4.28 7.35
N PHE A 44 3.98 3.45 7.89
CA PHE A 44 3.70 2.70 9.13
C PHE A 44 3.53 3.61 10.33
N TYR A 45 4.30 4.71 10.43
CA TYR A 45 4.09 5.71 11.48
C TYR A 45 2.76 6.44 11.35
N GLU A 46 2.33 6.73 10.12
CA GLU A 46 1.06 7.44 9.88
C GLU A 46 -0.19 6.58 10.10
N ARG A 47 -0.10 5.27 9.84
CA ARG A 47 -1.27 4.39 9.69
C ARG A 47 -1.24 3.13 10.53
N GLY A 48 -0.13 2.87 11.21
CA GLY A 48 0.17 1.57 11.79
C GLY A 48 0.73 0.59 10.77
N ALA A 49 1.50 -0.38 11.26
CA ALA A 49 2.03 -1.45 10.44
C ALA A 49 0.95 -2.54 10.22
N PRO A 50 0.74 -3.02 8.99
CA PRO A 50 -0.19 -4.11 8.73
C PRO A 50 0.34 -5.45 9.27
N GLU A 51 -0.53 -6.41 9.53
CA GLU A 51 -0.13 -7.77 9.90
C GLU A 51 0.67 -8.47 8.80
N GLU A 52 0.29 -8.23 7.55
CA GLU A 52 0.88 -8.89 6.39
C GLU A 52 1.02 -7.94 5.20
N LEU A 53 2.15 -8.02 4.52
CA LEU A 53 2.39 -7.41 3.23
C LEU A 53 2.44 -8.46 2.14
N LEU A 54 1.57 -8.33 1.15
CA LEU A 54 1.67 -9.06 -0.11
C LEU A 54 2.50 -8.23 -1.10
N THR A 55 3.65 -8.72 -1.55
CA THR A 55 4.54 -8.02 -2.49
C THR A 55 5.03 -8.93 -3.60
N ASP A 56 5.51 -8.39 -4.71
CA ASP A 56 6.20 -9.20 -5.73
C ASP A 56 7.63 -9.56 -5.30
N ASN A 57 8.30 -10.40 -6.09
CA ASN A 57 9.67 -10.85 -5.83
C ASN A 57 10.75 -9.81 -6.19
N ASP A 58 10.42 -8.52 -6.23
CA ASP A 58 11.37 -7.47 -6.57
C ASP A 58 12.54 -7.48 -5.56
N THR A 59 13.76 -7.28 -6.06
CA THR A 59 14.99 -7.28 -5.26
C THR A 59 15.01 -6.16 -4.23
N ALA A 60 14.29 -5.06 -4.49
CA ALA A 60 14.11 -3.97 -3.52
C ALA A 60 13.50 -4.45 -2.20
N PHE A 61 12.71 -5.52 -2.23
CA PHE A 61 12.02 -6.10 -1.07
C PHE A 61 12.73 -7.31 -0.44
N ARG A 62 13.96 -7.63 -0.89
CA ARG A 62 14.71 -8.80 -0.40
C ARG A 62 16.04 -8.47 0.27
N GLY A 63 16.39 -7.19 0.39
CA GLY A 63 17.61 -6.75 1.05
C GLY A 63 17.56 -6.91 2.57
N ARG A 64 18.73 -7.06 3.20
CA ARG A 64 18.86 -7.18 4.67
C ARG A 64 18.12 -6.07 5.42
N THR A 65 18.26 -4.83 4.98
CA THR A 65 17.59 -3.66 5.56
C THR A 65 16.06 -3.80 5.56
N PHE A 66 15.49 -4.36 4.50
CA PHE A 66 14.04 -4.59 4.43
C PHE A 66 13.62 -5.73 5.37
N THR A 67 14.38 -6.83 5.39
CA THR A 67 14.12 -7.96 6.31
C THR A 67 14.17 -7.52 7.78
N GLU A 68 15.18 -6.76 8.18
CA GLU A 68 15.32 -6.20 9.53
C GLU A 68 14.16 -5.25 9.87
N PHE A 69 13.77 -4.40 8.92
CA PHE A 69 12.62 -3.50 9.07
C PHE A 69 11.31 -4.28 9.32
N ILE A 70 11.03 -5.28 8.49
CA ILE A 70 9.82 -6.11 8.61
C ILE A 70 9.80 -6.86 9.94
N ALA A 71 10.94 -7.44 10.33
CA ALA A 71 11.09 -8.10 11.63
C ALA A 71 10.89 -7.09 12.78
N ARG A 72 11.45 -5.89 12.70
CA ARG A 72 11.27 -4.83 13.71
C ARG A 72 9.82 -4.45 13.90
N TRP A 73 9.03 -4.42 12.84
CA TRP A 73 7.60 -4.07 12.88
C TRP A 73 6.65 -5.25 13.10
N GLY A 74 7.15 -6.48 13.20
CA GLY A 74 6.30 -7.66 13.38
C GLY A 74 5.31 -7.83 12.22
N VAL A 75 5.80 -7.62 11.00
CA VAL A 75 5.01 -7.75 9.77
C VAL A 75 5.37 -9.07 9.10
N ARG A 76 4.39 -9.82 8.62
CA ARG A 76 4.65 -10.98 7.76
C ARG A 76 4.74 -10.53 6.31
N VAL A 77 5.65 -11.09 5.53
CA VAL A 77 5.74 -10.79 4.09
C VAL A 77 5.39 -12.04 3.31
N ARG A 78 4.37 -11.94 2.46
CA ARG A 78 4.07 -12.94 1.44
C ARG A 78 4.52 -12.42 0.09
N TYR A 79 5.29 -13.25 -0.59
CA TYR A 79 5.69 -12.97 -1.96
C TYR A 79 4.69 -13.59 -2.94
N ARG A 80 4.25 -12.80 -3.91
CA ARG A 80 3.38 -13.23 -4.99
C ARG A 80 4.15 -14.19 -5.90
N CYS A 81 3.58 -15.35 -6.17
CA CYS A 81 3.98 -16.15 -7.33
C CYS A 81 3.52 -15.45 -8.60
N ALA A 82 4.31 -15.52 -9.68
CA ALA A 82 4.03 -14.89 -10.97
C ALA A 82 2.65 -15.26 -11.59
N TYR A 83 2.01 -16.32 -11.08
CA TYR A 83 0.75 -16.87 -11.58
C TYR A 83 -0.39 -16.93 -10.53
N ALA A 84 -0.32 -16.18 -9.43
CA ALA A 84 -1.41 -16.11 -8.43
C ALA A 84 -2.39 -14.94 -8.74
N PRO A 85 -3.63 -15.19 -9.20
CA PRO A 85 -4.46 -14.16 -9.85
C PRO A 85 -5.12 -13.12 -8.93
N SER A 86 -5.41 -13.48 -7.67
CA SER A 86 -6.33 -12.69 -6.83
C SER A 86 -5.73 -11.38 -6.31
N GLY A 87 -4.47 -11.41 -5.86
CA GLY A 87 -3.76 -10.22 -5.35
C GLY A 87 -3.30 -9.26 -6.44
N ASN A 88 -2.85 -9.78 -7.59
CA ASN A 88 -2.46 -8.96 -8.75
C ASN A 88 -3.62 -8.13 -9.27
N GLY A 89 -4.81 -8.74 -9.41
CA GLY A 89 -5.97 -8.05 -9.93
C GLY A 89 -6.41 -6.85 -9.08
N ILE A 90 -6.20 -6.88 -7.75
CA ILE A 90 -6.53 -5.74 -6.88
C ILE A 90 -5.57 -4.58 -7.11
N ALA A 91 -4.26 -4.86 -7.08
CA ALA A 91 -3.24 -3.83 -7.29
C ALA A 91 -3.37 -3.20 -8.68
N GLU A 92 -3.48 -4.02 -9.72
CA GLU A 92 -3.63 -3.57 -11.11
C GLU A 92 -4.88 -2.72 -11.33
N ARG A 93 -6.03 -3.14 -10.79
CA ARG A 93 -7.26 -2.35 -10.89
C ARG A 93 -7.12 -1.00 -10.19
N CYS A 94 -6.55 -0.98 -8.99
CA CYS A 94 -6.32 0.27 -8.26
C CYS A 94 -5.35 1.19 -9.01
N HIS A 95 -4.25 0.64 -9.55
CA HIS A 95 -3.30 1.38 -10.39
C HIS A 95 -3.99 1.99 -11.61
N ARG A 96 -4.83 1.21 -12.29
CA ARG A 96 -5.61 1.69 -13.44
C ARG A 96 -6.53 2.84 -13.04
N SER A 97 -7.29 2.70 -11.95
CA SER A 97 -8.20 3.75 -11.47
C SER A 97 -7.48 5.06 -11.19
N VAL A 98 -6.39 5.02 -10.43
CA VAL A 98 -5.60 6.23 -10.11
C VAL A 98 -5.03 6.88 -11.38
N LYS A 99 -4.44 6.09 -12.28
CA LYS A 99 -3.88 6.60 -13.55
C LYS A 99 -4.96 7.21 -14.45
N VAL A 100 -6.16 6.62 -14.49
CA VAL A 100 -7.31 7.16 -15.22
C VAL A 100 -7.80 8.48 -14.61
N ILE A 101 -7.88 8.59 -13.28
CA ILE A 101 -8.26 9.84 -12.61
C ILE A 101 -7.25 10.94 -12.95
N ALA A 102 -5.94 10.67 -12.81
CA ALA A 102 -4.88 11.62 -13.12
C ALA A 102 -4.96 12.11 -14.58
N ALA A 103 -5.19 11.20 -15.53
CA ALA A 103 -5.31 11.54 -16.94
C ALA A 103 -6.57 12.35 -17.25
N ARG A 104 -7.74 11.92 -16.75
CA ARG A 104 -9.02 12.57 -17.05
C ARG A 104 -9.18 13.95 -16.42
N LYS A 105 -8.67 14.12 -15.19
CA LYS A 105 -8.72 15.39 -14.46
C LYS A 105 -7.50 16.27 -14.70
N ASN A 106 -6.51 15.77 -15.46
CA ASN A 106 -5.23 16.43 -15.70
C ASN A 106 -4.56 16.92 -14.40
N CYS A 107 -4.50 16.06 -13.39
CA CYS A 107 -3.99 16.38 -12.06
C CYS A 107 -2.73 15.57 -11.71
N THR A 108 -2.13 15.87 -10.57
CA THR A 108 -1.00 15.11 -10.03
C THR A 108 -1.40 13.70 -9.61
N VAL A 109 -0.43 12.80 -9.44
CA VAL A 109 -0.70 11.43 -8.96
C VAL A 109 -1.21 11.47 -7.54
N GLU A 110 -0.65 12.36 -6.73
CA GLU A 110 -1.02 12.62 -5.34
C GLU A 110 -2.49 13.06 -5.24
N GLU A 111 -2.91 14.03 -6.05
CA GLU A 111 -4.32 14.44 -6.13
C GLU A 111 -5.22 13.31 -6.62
N ALA A 112 -4.78 12.53 -7.61
CA ALA A 112 -5.55 11.40 -8.12
C ALA A 112 -5.77 10.30 -7.05
N VAL A 113 -4.76 10.03 -6.21
CA VAL A 113 -4.87 9.09 -5.09
C VAL A 113 -5.79 9.63 -4.01
N TYR A 114 -5.68 10.93 -3.68
CA TYR A 114 -6.63 11.58 -2.77
C TYR A 114 -8.07 11.39 -3.26
N LEU A 115 -8.34 11.73 -4.52
CA LEU A 115 -9.66 11.58 -5.14
C LEU A 115 -10.14 10.12 -5.13
N HIS A 116 -9.27 9.16 -5.44
CA HIS A 116 -9.59 7.73 -5.35
C HIS A 116 -10.02 7.35 -3.93
N ASN A 117 -9.32 7.84 -2.90
CA ASN A 117 -9.60 7.47 -1.51
C ASN A 117 -10.87 8.11 -0.94
N VAL A 118 -11.24 9.31 -1.39
CA VAL A 118 -12.42 10.03 -0.86
C VAL A 118 -13.69 9.85 -1.71
N THR A 119 -13.58 9.31 -2.92
CA THR A 119 -14.73 9.10 -3.79
C THR A 119 -15.43 7.77 -3.47
N PRO A 120 -16.75 7.76 -3.21
CA PRO A 120 -17.53 6.54 -3.04
C PRO A 120 -17.38 5.56 -4.19
N ARG A 121 -17.15 4.29 -3.87
CA ARG A 121 -16.97 3.25 -4.89
C ARG A 121 -18.27 2.93 -5.64
N ASP A 122 -19.41 3.12 -5.00
CA ASP A 122 -20.75 2.98 -5.58
C ASP A 122 -21.27 4.30 -6.20
N GLY A 123 -20.50 5.38 -6.10
CA GLY A 123 -20.86 6.73 -6.57
C GLY A 123 -22.01 7.39 -5.80
N ARG A 124 -22.47 6.81 -4.68
CA ARG A 124 -23.67 7.26 -3.96
C ARG A 124 -23.44 7.41 -2.47
N ASN A 125 -22.96 6.36 -1.80
CA ASN A 125 -22.86 6.32 -0.35
C ASN A 125 -21.45 6.75 0.10
N PRO A 126 -21.29 7.91 0.77
CA PRO A 126 -20.02 8.38 1.30
C PRO A 126 -19.25 7.33 2.11
N TRP A 127 -19.95 6.47 2.86
CA TRP A 127 -19.35 5.43 3.69
C TRP A 127 -18.64 4.33 2.89
N THR A 128 -18.89 4.23 1.58
CA THR A 128 -18.19 3.28 0.68
C THR A 128 -16.88 3.84 0.12
N ALA A 129 -16.56 5.10 0.41
CA ALA A 129 -15.26 5.67 0.05
C ALA A 129 -14.14 4.91 0.78
N PRO A 130 -13.02 4.58 0.11
CA PRO A 130 -11.93 3.83 0.74
C PRO A 130 -11.47 4.42 2.08
N ALA A 131 -11.39 5.75 2.18
CA ALA A 131 -10.99 6.45 3.39
C ALA A 131 -11.95 6.22 4.57
N ASN A 132 -13.24 5.98 4.33
CA ASN A 132 -14.19 5.73 5.40
C ASN A 132 -14.17 4.25 5.82
N VAL A 133 -14.04 3.35 4.84
CA VAL A 133 -13.99 1.89 5.11
C VAL A 133 -12.71 1.49 5.83
N VAL A 134 -11.58 2.19 5.61
CA VAL A 134 -10.30 1.81 6.24
C VAL A 134 -10.31 2.01 7.75
N HIS A 135 -11.16 2.91 8.27
CA HIS A 135 -11.29 3.14 9.72
C HIS A 135 -12.07 2.04 10.43
N ALA A 136 -12.68 1.09 9.71
CA ALA A 136 -13.31 -0.08 10.32
C ALA A 136 -12.29 -1.13 10.81
N TYR A 137 -11.00 -0.98 10.45
CA TYR A 137 -9.94 -1.86 10.96
C TYR A 137 -9.34 -1.30 12.25
N ALA A 138 -9.01 -2.20 13.19
CA ALA A 138 -8.19 -1.83 14.34
C ALA A 138 -6.77 -1.50 13.87
N VAL A 139 -6.22 -0.38 14.36
CA VAL A 139 -4.83 -0.01 14.12
C VAL A 139 -3.95 -0.77 15.10
N ARG A 140 -2.95 -1.50 14.59
CA ARG A 140 -1.99 -2.18 15.46
C ARG A 140 -1.08 -1.18 16.17
N VAL A 141 -0.93 -1.35 17.47
CA VAL A 141 -0.01 -0.57 18.31
C VAL A 141 1.28 -1.35 18.46
N ARG A 142 2.38 -0.74 18.00
CA ARG A 142 3.72 -1.31 18.13
C ARG A 142 4.02 -1.60 19.60
N ASP A 143 4.61 -2.76 19.87
CA ASP A 143 5.04 -3.23 21.20
C ASP A 143 3.90 -3.59 22.18
N VAL A 144 2.63 -3.32 21.85
CA VAL A 144 1.45 -3.77 22.63
C VAL A 144 0.88 -5.06 22.04
N ASP A 145 0.59 -5.07 20.74
CA ASP A 145 -0.06 -6.23 20.08
C ASP A 145 0.92 -7.39 19.81
N ARG A 146 2.21 -7.22 20.15
CA ARG A 146 3.20 -8.31 20.12
C ARG A 146 3.05 -9.27 21.29
N ALA A 147 2.49 -8.82 22.41
CA ALA A 147 2.42 -9.61 23.64
C ALA A 147 1.26 -10.62 23.65
N THR A 148 0.35 -10.55 22.68
CA THR A 148 -0.84 -11.40 22.60
C THR A 148 -0.67 -12.67 21.78
N GLU A 149 0.49 -12.87 21.16
CA GLU A 149 0.86 -14.14 20.53
C GLU A 149 1.89 -14.86 21.42
N GLU A 150 1.45 -15.62 22.43
CA GLU A 150 1.97 -16.96 22.80
C GLU A 150 1.34 -17.50 24.10
N PRO A 151 1.30 -18.85 24.30
CA PRO A 151 1.73 -19.93 23.41
C PRO A 151 0.60 -20.83 22.87
#